data_AF-A0AAD5TFL8-F1
#
_entry.id   AF-A0AAD5TFL8-F1
#
_cell.length_a   1.000
_cell.length_b   1.000
_cell.length_c   1.000
_cell.angle_alpha   90.00
_cell.angle_beta   90.00
_cell.angle_gamma   90.00
#
_symmetry.space_group_name_H-M   'P 1'
#
loop_
_entity.id
_entity.type
_entity.pdbx_description
1 polymer ?
#
loop_
_entity_poly.entity_id
_entity_poly.type
_entity_poly.pdbx_seq_one_letter_code
_entity_poly.pdbx_strand_id
1 'polypeptide(L)'
;MPPPPPPPPTTSADEPQDSAPAKLAKDKLSERLAKLEKLKARRGESQRLNREDVKTDFRKKQSNEKLEEKQELKRGKAERMLAKQTAEMNGEDYARHRSMNYTIEQVEQWEDRQQQIEENKTKGFTDYVQVQAKKYNRDIRELKPNLHEYSVQKAAHLESAKNNGQHQLQANAFYRDADSLSYANPEDKVSKMAVARVVEDLAKQSERRKKASRRREFNEDDDVTYINERNMHFNKKVARAYDKYTGEIRGNFERGTAL
;
A
#
# COMPACT_ATOMS: atom_id res chain seq x y z
N MET A 1 -14.92 -55.95 -84.80
CA MET A 1 -13.88 -55.75 -85.81
C MET A 1 -13.38 -54.32 -85.65
N PRO A 2 -12.09 -53.97 -85.66
CA PRO A 2 -10.84 -54.75 -85.74
C PRO A 2 -9.80 -54.39 -84.63
N PRO A 3 -8.74 -55.19 -84.41
CA PRO A 3 -7.48 -54.74 -83.82
C PRO A 3 -6.50 -54.30 -84.94
N PRO A 4 -5.21 -54.12 -84.61
CA PRO A 4 -4.46 -52.90 -84.34
C PRO A 4 -3.79 -52.31 -85.61
N PRO A 5 -2.91 -51.30 -85.51
CA PRO A 5 -1.59 -51.59 -86.05
C PRO A 5 -0.40 -51.15 -85.18
N PRO A 6 0.76 -51.77 -85.41
CA PRO A 6 1.81 -51.95 -84.41
C PRO A 6 3.04 -51.04 -84.73
N PRO A 7 4.16 -51.18 -83.98
CA PRO A 7 5.18 -50.15 -83.72
C PRO A 7 6.16 -50.03 -84.88
N PRO A 8 7.08 -49.03 -84.91
CA PRO A 8 8.47 -49.28 -84.45
C PRO A 8 9.22 -47.94 -84.10
N PRO A 9 10.57 -47.88 -84.08
CA PRO A 9 11.48 -48.46 -83.11
C PRO A 9 12.40 -47.39 -82.46
N THR A 10 13.09 -47.85 -81.42
CA THR A 10 14.32 -47.31 -80.81
C THR A 10 15.23 -46.49 -81.72
N THR A 11 15.67 -45.33 -81.23
CA THR A 11 17.02 -44.78 -81.48
C THR A 11 17.57 -44.27 -80.16
N SER A 12 18.49 -45.06 -79.62
CA SER A 12 19.46 -44.67 -78.60
C SER A 12 20.42 -43.62 -79.17
N ALA A 13 20.53 -42.47 -78.52
CA ALA A 13 21.65 -41.57 -78.64
C ALA A 13 21.88 -40.87 -77.30
N ASP A 14 23.16 -40.75 -77.00
CA ASP A 14 23.83 -40.47 -75.73
C ASP A 14 23.69 -39.00 -75.27
N GLU A 15 24.01 -38.74 -74.00
CA GLU A 15 23.80 -37.48 -73.25
C GLU A 15 24.46 -36.22 -73.85
N PRO A 16 24.06 -35.01 -73.38
CA PRO A 16 24.89 -34.39 -72.34
C PRO A 16 24.14 -33.65 -71.21
N GLN A 17 24.50 -33.98 -69.98
CA GLN A 17 24.73 -33.11 -68.80
C GLN A 17 23.94 -31.77 -68.68
N ASP A 18 22.92 -31.78 -67.82
CA ASP A 18 22.27 -30.58 -67.28
C ASP A 18 22.13 -30.71 -65.75
N SER A 19 23.12 -30.27 -64.95
CA SER A 19 23.13 -30.49 -63.47
C SER A 19 23.55 -29.31 -62.58
N ALA A 20 23.86 -28.14 -63.14
CA ALA A 20 24.19 -26.93 -62.38
C ALA A 20 23.00 -26.30 -61.59
N PRO A 21 21.75 -26.22 -62.11
CA PRO A 21 20.66 -25.59 -61.36
C PRO A 21 20.15 -26.45 -60.19
N ALA A 22 20.41 -27.76 -60.20
CA ALA A 22 19.96 -28.69 -59.17
C ALA A 22 20.79 -28.63 -57.87
N LYS A 23 22.09 -28.29 -57.93
CA LYS A 23 22.96 -28.18 -56.74
C LYS A 23 22.69 -26.91 -55.93
N LEU A 24 22.58 -25.76 -56.60
CA LEU A 24 22.19 -24.48 -55.97
C LEU A 24 20.78 -24.55 -55.36
N ALA A 25 19.86 -25.33 -55.94
CA ALA A 25 18.55 -25.60 -55.35
C ALA A 25 18.62 -26.47 -54.09
N LYS A 26 19.55 -27.44 -54.03
CA LYS A 26 19.81 -28.27 -52.85
C LYS A 26 20.46 -27.49 -51.70
N ASP A 27 21.37 -26.57 -52.00
CA ASP A 27 21.99 -25.70 -50.99
C ASP A 27 20.99 -24.68 -50.43
N LYS A 28 20.13 -24.11 -51.28
CA LYS A 28 19.00 -23.28 -50.81
C LYS A 28 17.97 -24.08 -50.02
N LEU A 29 17.79 -25.37 -50.31
CA LEU A 29 16.93 -26.26 -49.56
C LEU A 29 17.53 -26.59 -48.18
N SER A 30 18.84 -26.85 -48.10
CA SER A 30 19.53 -27.11 -46.83
C SER A 30 19.57 -25.87 -45.92
N GLU A 31 19.77 -24.67 -46.47
CA GLU A 31 19.64 -23.41 -45.72
C GLU A 31 18.21 -23.19 -45.20
N ARG A 32 17.19 -23.50 -46.01
CA ARG A 32 15.78 -23.46 -45.59
C ARG A 32 15.49 -24.47 -44.48
N LEU A 33 16.06 -25.67 -44.54
CA LEU A 33 15.95 -26.69 -43.49
C LEU A 33 16.63 -26.25 -42.19
N ALA A 34 17.84 -25.71 -42.26
CA ALA A 34 18.54 -25.17 -41.09
C ALA A 34 17.78 -23.99 -40.46
N LYS A 35 17.17 -23.12 -41.27
CA LYS A 35 16.28 -22.05 -40.78
C LYS A 35 15.02 -22.60 -40.12
N LEU A 36 14.45 -23.66 -40.68
CA LEU A 36 13.27 -24.35 -40.13
C LEU A 36 13.61 -25.02 -38.78
N GLU A 37 14.79 -25.63 -38.65
CA GLU A 37 15.27 -26.20 -37.38
C GLU A 37 15.48 -25.11 -36.32
N LYS A 38 16.09 -23.98 -36.68
CA LYS A 38 16.20 -22.82 -35.78
C LYS A 38 14.83 -22.29 -35.33
N LEU A 39 13.86 -22.23 -36.24
CA LEU A 39 12.48 -21.85 -35.89
C LEU A 39 11.79 -22.88 -35.00
N LYS A 40 12.02 -24.19 -35.22
CA LYS A 40 11.52 -25.27 -34.36
C LYS A 40 12.13 -25.19 -32.97
N ALA A 41 13.44 -24.93 -32.85
CA ALA A 41 14.13 -24.74 -31.58
C ALA A 41 13.55 -23.54 -30.82
N ARG A 42 13.45 -22.38 -31.47
CA ARG A 42 12.84 -21.17 -30.89
C ARG A 42 11.38 -21.38 -30.46
N ARG A 43 10.61 -22.14 -31.24
CA ARG A 43 9.23 -22.53 -30.88
C ARG A 43 9.21 -23.43 -29.64
N GLY A 44 10.13 -24.41 -29.54
CA GLY A 44 10.27 -25.28 -28.39
C GLY A 44 10.67 -24.52 -27.12
N GLU A 45 11.60 -23.58 -27.22
CA GLU A 45 12.01 -22.70 -26.13
C GLU A 45 10.86 -21.82 -25.64
N SER A 46 10.14 -21.18 -26.57
CA SER A 46 8.96 -20.37 -26.23
C SER A 46 7.86 -21.21 -25.58
N GLN A 47 7.59 -22.42 -26.08
CA GLN A 47 6.63 -23.33 -25.44
C GLN A 47 7.06 -23.74 -24.02
N ARG A 48 8.36 -23.97 -23.80
CA ARG A 48 8.91 -24.29 -22.47
C ARG A 48 8.77 -23.10 -21.52
N LEU A 49 9.18 -21.90 -21.95
CA LEU A 49 9.06 -20.68 -21.14
C LEU A 49 7.60 -20.39 -20.78
N ASN A 50 6.69 -20.45 -21.77
CA ASN A 50 5.26 -20.25 -21.52
C ASN A 50 4.70 -21.30 -20.54
N ARG A 51 5.16 -22.55 -20.61
CA ARG A 51 4.76 -23.61 -19.66
C ARG A 51 5.30 -23.35 -18.26
N GLU A 52 6.54 -22.88 -18.13
CA GLU A 52 7.11 -22.49 -16.84
C GLU A 52 6.38 -21.28 -16.26
N ASP A 53 6.08 -20.26 -17.06
CA ASP A 53 5.33 -19.07 -16.62
C ASP A 53 3.94 -19.47 -16.11
N VAL A 54 3.20 -20.30 -16.85
CA VAL A 54 1.90 -20.84 -16.41
C VAL A 54 2.02 -21.60 -15.09
N LYS A 55 3.08 -22.40 -14.90
CA LYS A 55 3.31 -23.09 -13.61
C LYS A 55 3.63 -22.10 -12.49
N THR A 56 4.44 -21.08 -12.73
CA THR A 56 4.79 -20.08 -11.71
C THR A 56 3.57 -19.25 -11.31
N ASP A 57 2.73 -18.86 -12.26
CA ASP A 57 1.49 -18.14 -11.99
C ASP A 57 0.47 -19.01 -11.26
N PHE A 58 0.40 -20.30 -11.60
CA PHE A 58 -0.41 -21.26 -10.84
C PHE A 58 0.10 -21.41 -9.41
N ARG A 59 1.42 -21.51 -9.21
CA ARG A 59 2.04 -21.56 -7.86
C ARG A 59 1.77 -20.28 -7.06
N LYS A 60 1.95 -19.10 -7.66
CA LYS A 60 1.65 -17.80 -7.03
C LYS A 60 0.18 -17.63 -6.66
N LYS A 61 -0.74 -18.22 -7.46
CA LYS A 61 -2.17 -18.23 -7.14
C LYS A 61 -2.52 -19.24 -6.05
N GLN A 62 -1.77 -20.32 -5.92
CA GLN A 62 -1.94 -21.31 -4.86
C GLN A 62 -1.30 -20.90 -3.54
N SER A 63 -0.18 -20.18 -3.57
CA SER A 63 0.40 -19.60 -2.36
C SER A 63 -0.50 -18.47 -1.87
N ASN A 64 -0.85 -18.54 -0.60
CA ASN A 64 -1.56 -17.47 0.06
C ASN A 64 -0.49 -16.61 0.73
N GLU A 65 -0.12 -15.49 0.10
CA GLU A 65 0.95 -14.58 0.58
C GLU A 65 0.80 -14.25 2.07
N LYS A 66 -0.44 -14.02 2.53
CA LYS A 66 -0.76 -13.77 3.95
C LYS A 66 -0.49 -14.96 4.87
N LEU A 67 -0.60 -16.19 4.39
CA LEU A 67 -0.25 -17.39 5.16
C LEU A 67 1.26 -17.58 5.20
N GLU A 68 1.96 -17.31 4.09
CA GLU A 68 3.43 -17.36 4.02
C GLU A 68 4.05 -16.33 4.97
N GLU A 69 3.61 -15.07 4.94
CA GLU A 69 4.04 -14.04 5.91
C GLU A 69 3.81 -14.48 7.37
N LYS A 70 2.66 -15.10 7.66
CA LYS A 70 2.39 -15.63 9.01
C LYS A 70 3.34 -16.77 9.38
N GLN A 71 3.69 -17.65 8.45
CA GLN A 71 4.64 -18.73 8.66
C GLN A 71 6.05 -18.19 8.87
N GLU A 72 6.48 -17.20 8.09
CA GLU A 72 7.76 -16.51 8.26
C GLU A 72 7.85 -15.81 9.62
N LEU A 73 6.81 -15.11 10.05
CA LEU A 73 6.75 -14.52 11.38
C LEU A 73 6.85 -15.56 12.50
N LYS A 74 6.20 -16.72 12.34
CA LYS A 74 6.32 -17.85 13.29
C LYS A 74 7.73 -18.42 13.29
N ARG A 75 8.33 -18.60 12.12
CA ARG A 75 9.70 -19.10 11.96
C ARG A 75 10.71 -18.15 12.59
N GLY A 76 10.65 -16.86 12.29
CA GLY A 76 11.53 -15.86 12.90
C GLY A 76 11.36 -15.75 14.42
N LYS A 77 10.16 -15.96 14.97
CA LYS A 77 9.94 -16.08 16.42
C LYS A 77 10.60 -17.34 17.00
N ALA A 78 10.45 -18.48 16.33
CA ALA A 78 11.07 -19.73 16.74
C ALA A 78 12.61 -19.62 16.72
N GLU A 79 13.19 -19.05 15.67
CA GLU A 79 14.64 -18.80 15.55
C GLU A 79 15.15 -17.88 16.68
N ARG A 80 14.42 -16.82 17.03
CA ARG A 80 14.76 -15.96 18.18
C ARG A 80 14.69 -16.69 19.51
N MET A 81 13.68 -17.55 19.71
CA MET A 81 13.56 -18.36 20.92
C MET A 81 14.70 -19.39 21.02
N LEU A 82 15.04 -20.05 19.92
CA LEU A 82 16.18 -20.96 19.86
C LEU A 82 17.49 -20.23 20.17
N ALA A 83 17.74 -19.09 19.52
CA ALA A 83 18.94 -18.29 19.77
C ALA A 83 19.06 -17.83 21.22
N LYS A 84 17.93 -17.53 21.87
CA LYS A 84 17.88 -17.22 23.31
C LYS A 84 18.23 -18.45 24.15
N GLN A 85 17.64 -19.62 23.86
CA GLN A 85 17.93 -20.87 24.57
C GLN A 85 19.39 -21.30 24.41
N THR A 86 19.97 -21.16 23.22
CA THR A 86 21.39 -21.49 22.99
C THR A 86 22.31 -20.55 23.75
N ALA A 87 21.99 -19.25 23.82
CA ALA A 87 22.74 -18.29 24.62
C ALA A 87 22.65 -18.60 26.12
N GLU A 88 21.46 -18.94 26.63
CA GLU A 88 21.25 -19.37 28.03
C GLU A 88 22.04 -20.65 28.35
N MET A 89 22.03 -21.64 27.45
CA MET A 89 22.81 -22.88 27.61
C MET A 89 24.33 -22.64 27.61
N ASN A 90 24.80 -21.70 26.78
CA ASN A 90 26.21 -21.33 26.71
C ASN A 90 26.64 -20.41 27.86
N GLY A 91 25.70 -19.92 28.68
CA GLY A 91 25.96 -18.93 29.74
C GLY A 91 26.23 -17.51 29.22
N GLU A 92 25.85 -17.21 27.97
CA GLU A 92 26.02 -15.92 27.33
C GLU A 92 24.78 -15.03 27.48
N ASP A 93 24.97 -13.71 27.61
CA ASP A 93 23.86 -12.76 27.63
C ASP A 93 23.34 -12.47 26.21
N TYR A 94 22.19 -13.06 25.88
CA TYR A 94 21.50 -12.88 24.60
C TYR A 94 21.21 -11.40 24.28
N ALA A 95 20.89 -10.58 25.29
CA ALA A 95 20.60 -9.16 25.08
C ALA A 95 21.86 -8.42 24.64
N ARG A 96 23.00 -8.67 25.29
CA ARG A 96 24.29 -8.10 24.91
C ARG A 96 24.69 -8.49 23.49
N HIS A 97 24.61 -9.77 23.13
CA HIS A 97 24.94 -10.24 21.78
C HIS A 97 24.05 -9.57 20.72
N ARG A 98 22.76 -9.42 21.00
CA ARG A 98 21.83 -8.73 20.10
C ARG A 98 22.14 -7.23 19.98
N SER A 99 22.47 -6.56 21.07
CA SER A 99 22.79 -5.13 21.08
C SER A 99 24.02 -4.79 20.24
N MET A 100 24.98 -5.71 20.11
CA MET A 100 26.16 -5.52 19.25
C MET A 100 25.83 -5.43 17.76
N ASN A 101 24.68 -5.97 17.34
CA ASN A 101 24.26 -5.95 15.94
C ASN A 101 23.55 -4.65 15.53
N TYR A 102 23.24 -3.77 16.49
CA TYR A 102 22.59 -2.48 16.21
C TYR A 102 23.63 -1.38 16.03
N THR A 103 23.52 -0.60 14.95
CA THR A 103 24.32 0.60 14.77
C THR A 103 23.72 1.77 15.54
N ILE A 104 24.54 2.76 15.89
CA ILE A 104 24.10 3.96 16.62
C ILE A 104 22.96 4.67 15.87
N GLU A 105 23.11 4.87 14.56
CA GLU A 105 22.09 5.50 13.71
C GLU A 105 20.75 4.73 13.72
N GLN A 106 20.79 3.39 13.76
CA GLN A 106 19.58 2.58 13.82
C GLN A 106 18.85 2.71 15.16
N VAL A 107 19.62 2.84 16.25
CA VAL A 107 19.07 3.08 17.58
C VAL A 107 18.43 4.47 17.65
N GLU A 108 19.12 5.51 17.17
CA GLU A 108 18.60 6.89 17.13
C GLU A 108 17.29 6.97 16.34
N GLN A 109 17.25 6.41 15.12
CA GLN A 109 16.02 6.37 14.32
C GLN A 109 14.89 5.60 15.00
N TRP A 110 15.22 4.55 15.75
CA TRP A 110 14.24 3.79 16.50
C TRP A 110 13.70 4.58 17.69
N GLU A 111 14.56 5.27 18.43
CA GLU A 111 14.21 6.14 19.54
C GLU A 111 13.34 7.31 19.08
N ASP A 112 13.72 8.00 18.01
CA ASP A 112 12.92 9.06 17.38
C ASP A 112 11.52 8.55 17.01
N ARG A 113 11.44 7.34 16.46
CA ARG A 113 10.16 6.71 16.14
C ARG A 113 9.35 6.39 17.40
N GLN A 114 9.98 5.88 18.46
CA GLN A 114 9.29 5.62 19.73
C GLN A 114 8.77 6.91 20.35
N GLN A 115 9.57 7.97 20.34
CA GLN A 115 9.19 9.30 20.83
C GLN A 115 7.98 9.83 20.04
N GLN A 116 8.02 9.78 18.71
CA GLN A 116 6.88 10.17 17.88
C GLN A 116 5.63 9.34 18.17
N ILE A 117 5.76 8.04 18.42
CA ILE A 117 4.64 7.18 18.78
C ILE A 117 4.04 7.62 20.14
N GLU A 118 4.87 7.86 21.15
CA GLU A 118 4.42 8.25 22.49
C GLU A 118 3.82 9.67 22.50
N GLU A 119 4.34 10.59 21.68
CA GLU A 119 3.75 11.92 21.46
C GLU A 119 2.37 11.84 20.77
N ASN A 120 2.25 10.98 19.77
CA ASN A 120 1.01 10.78 19.02
C ASN A 120 -0.02 9.94 19.80
N LYS A 121 0.42 9.21 20.83
CA LYS A 121 -0.47 8.42 21.69
C LYS A 121 -1.51 9.33 22.32
N THR A 122 -2.75 8.88 22.28
CA THR A 122 -3.88 9.59 22.88
C THR A 122 -3.76 9.51 24.40
N LYS A 123 -3.08 10.49 25.00
CA LYS A 123 -3.30 10.86 26.40
C LYS A 123 -4.78 11.25 26.53
N GLY A 124 -5.42 10.97 27.67
CA GLY A 124 -6.85 11.24 27.89
C GLY A 124 -7.24 12.69 27.56
N PHE A 125 -8.54 12.99 27.56
CA PHE A 125 -8.99 14.35 27.26
C PHE A 125 -8.36 15.35 28.24
N THR A 126 -7.61 16.33 27.71
CA THR A 126 -6.96 17.41 28.46
C THR A 126 -7.71 18.73 28.25
N ASP A 127 -7.58 19.30 27.05
CA ASP A 127 -8.18 20.57 26.66
C ASP A 127 -8.63 20.55 25.18
N TYR A 128 -9.67 21.32 24.87
CA TYR A 128 -10.22 21.46 23.53
C TYR A 128 -9.21 22.05 22.55
N VAL A 129 -8.36 23.00 22.97
CA VAL A 129 -7.33 23.58 22.09
C VAL A 129 -6.30 22.52 21.70
N GLN A 130 -5.84 21.73 22.67
CA GLN A 130 -4.88 20.65 22.41
C GLN A 130 -5.47 19.57 21.49
N VAL A 131 -6.74 19.20 21.69
CA VAL A 131 -7.44 18.26 20.81
C VAL A 131 -7.55 18.82 19.39
N GLN A 132 -7.87 20.10 19.24
CA GLN A 132 -7.96 20.76 17.94
C GLN A 132 -6.60 20.88 17.26
N ALA A 133 -5.52 21.19 18.00
CA ALA A 133 -4.16 21.23 17.47
C ALA A 133 -3.71 19.86 16.94
N LYS A 134 -4.00 18.77 17.68
CA LYS A 134 -3.72 17.40 17.22
C LYS A 134 -4.51 17.05 15.96
N LYS A 135 -5.79 17.44 15.91
CA LYS A 135 -6.64 17.26 14.73
C LYS A 135 -6.05 17.99 13.52
N TYR A 136 -5.70 19.28 13.69
CA TYR A 136 -5.10 20.11 12.65
C TYR A 136 -3.78 19.51 12.15
N ASN A 137 -2.85 19.14 13.03
CA ASN A 137 -1.58 18.55 12.63
C ASN A 137 -1.75 17.25 11.84
N ARG A 138 -2.74 16.41 12.21
CA ARG A 138 -3.07 15.22 11.44
C ARG A 138 -3.62 15.58 10.05
N ASP A 139 -4.56 16.51 10.00
CA ASP A 139 -5.20 16.92 8.74
C ASP A 139 -4.13 17.57 7.80
N ILE A 140 -3.14 18.30 8.33
CA ILE A 140 -1.98 18.81 7.58
C ILE A 140 -1.06 17.69 7.07
N ARG A 141 -0.81 16.64 7.86
CA ARG A 141 -0.03 15.47 7.41
C ARG A 141 -0.72 14.71 6.28
N GLU A 142 -2.05 14.70 6.25
CA GLU A 142 -2.85 14.02 5.22
C GLU A 142 -3.01 14.86 3.94
N LEU A 143 -2.93 16.19 4.07
CA LEU A 143 -3.05 17.12 2.95
C LEU A 143 -1.91 16.91 1.94
N LYS A 144 -2.27 16.70 0.67
CA LYS A 144 -1.34 16.60 -0.46
C LYS A 144 -1.51 17.81 -1.39
N PRO A 145 -0.63 18.81 -1.33
CA PRO A 145 -0.72 19.99 -2.18
C PRO A 145 -0.50 19.67 -3.66
N ASN A 146 -1.24 20.34 -4.55
CA ASN A 146 -0.98 20.28 -5.99
C ASN A 146 0.06 21.34 -6.37
N LEU A 147 1.33 20.92 -6.48
CA LEU A 147 2.44 21.83 -6.79
C LEU A 147 2.37 22.43 -8.20
N HIS A 148 1.71 21.74 -9.15
CA HIS A 148 1.57 22.23 -10.51
C HIS A 148 0.55 23.37 -10.62
N GLU A 149 -0.64 23.19 -10.03
CA GLU A 149 -1.64 24.27 -9.96
C GLU A 149 -1.06 25.50 -9.25
N TYR A 150 -0.29 25.28 -8.17
CA TYR A 150 0.39 26.33 -7.44
C TYR A 150 1.43 27.09 -8.30
N SER A 151 2.27 26.39 -9.08
CA SER A 151 3.28 27.05 -9.91
C SER A 151 2.66 27.87 -11.05
N VAL A 152 1.59 27.36 -11.65
CA VAL A 152 0.82 28.07 -12.69
C VAL A 152 0.19 29.34 -12.12
N GLN A 153 -0.48 29.25 -10.96
CA GLN A 153 -1.06 30.43 -10.29
C GLN A 153 0.02 31.45 -9.92
N LYS A 154 1.15 30.99 -9.38
CA LYS A 154 2.29 31.85 -9.04
C LYS A 154 2.83 32.59 -10.26
N ALA A 155 2.98 31.91 -11.39
CA ALA A 155 3.43 32.52 -12.64
C ALA A 155 2.43 33.55 -13.16
N ALA A 156 1.12 33.23 -13.18
CA ALA A 156 0.07 34.13 -13.65
C ALA A 156 -0.02 35.43 -12.82
N HIS A 157 0.11 35.33 -11.49
CA HIS A 157 0.14 36.51 -10.62
C HIS A 157 1.40 37.36 -10.84
N LEU A 158 2.54 36.73 -11.09
CA LEU A 158 3.79 37.44 -11.40
C LEU A 158 3.73 38.15 -12.76
N GLU A 159 3.15 37.52 -13.78
CA GLU A 159 2.93 38.12 -15.10
C GLU A 159 1.95 39.30 -15.04
N SER A 160 0.85 39.14 -14.31
CA SER A 160 -0.14 40.22 -14.10
C SER A 160 0.48 41.42 -13.38
N ALA A 161 1.36 41.18 -12.40
CA ALA A 161 2.08 42.24 -11.71
C ALA A 161 3.07 42.99 -12.61
N LYS A 162 3.70 42.31 -13.58
CA LYS A 162 4.57 42.94 -14.58
C LYS A 162 3.79 43.87 -15.50
N ASN A 163 2.60 43.46 -15.93
CA ASN A 163 1.76 44.24 -16.85
C ASN A 163 1.21 45.52 -16.21
N ASN A 164 0.98 45.53 -14.89
CA ASN A 164 0.46 46.70 -14.17
C ASN A 164 1.54 47.76 -13.82
N GLY A 165 2.77 47.64 -14.33
CA GLY A 165 3.81 48.67 -14.23
C GLY A 165 4.39 48.92 -12.83
N GLN A 166 3.92 48.19 -11.80
CA GLN A 166 4.40 48.34 -10.42
C GLN A 166 5.60 47.43 -10.17
N HIS A 167 6.78 47.88 -10.60
CA HIS A 167 8.02 47.09 -10.52
C HIS A 167 8.44 46.72 -9.08
N GLN A 168 8.00 47.49 -8.09
CA GLN A 168 8.36 47.36 -6.67
C GLN A 168 7.41 46.48 -5.85
N LEU A 169 6.23 46.11 -6.41
CA LEU A 169 5.21 45.27 -5.77
C LEU A 169 5.14 43.85 -6.39
N GLN A 170 6.09 43.50 -7.26
CA GLN A 170 6.09 42.27 -8.07
C GLN A 170 6.13 40.97 -7.24
N ALA A 171 6.72 40.99 -6.04
CA ALA A 171 6.69 39.86 -5.13
C ALA A 171 5.37 39.78 -4.32
N ASN A 172 4.76 40.94 -4.02
CA ASN A 172 3.65 41.05 -3.07
C ASN A 172 2.28 40.69 -3.67
N ALA A 173 2.17 40.63 -5.00
CA ALA A 173 0.93 40.25 -5.67
C ALA A 173 0.53 38.79 -5.37
N PHE A 174 1.53 37.89 -5.30
CA PHE A 174 1.35 36.50 -4.90
C PHE A 174 1.61 36.30 -3.40
N TYR A 175 2.69 36.88 -2.88
CA TYR A 175 3.02 36.85 -1.44
C TYR A 175 2.38 38.03 -0.73
N ARG A 176 1.10 37.85 -0.38
CA ARG A 176 0.24 38.89 0.18
C ARG A 176 0.58 39.21 1.62
N ASP A 177 0.54 40.51 1.94
CA ASP A 177 0.60 41.03 3.31
C ASP A 177 -0.81 41.17 3.90
N ALA A 178 -0.92 41.28 5.22
CA ALA A 178 -2.19 41.33 5.96
C ALA A 178 -3.13 42.44 5.48
N ASP A 179 -2.57 43.57 5.02
CA ASP A 179 -3.32 44.75 4.56
C ASP A 179 -3.66 44.71 3.05
N SER A 180 -3.31 43.64 2.33
CA SER A 180 -3.60 43.54 0.89
C SER A 180 -5.07 43.22 0.61
N LEU A 181 -5.75 44.01 -0.22
CA LEU A 181 -7.18 43.82 -0.57
C LEU A 181 -7.44 42.76 -1.64
N SER A 182 -6.39 42.21 -2.25
CA SER A 182 -6.52 41.39 -3.45
C SER A 182 -7.22 40.02 -3.20
N TYR A 183 -7.55 39.66 -1.96
CA TYR A 183 -8.29 38.42 -1.61
C TYR A 183 -9.79 38.48 -1.89
N ALA A 184 -10.35 39.69 -2.05
CA ALA A 184 -11.77 39.90 -2.24
C ALA A 184 -12.18 40.06 -3.72
N ASN A 185 -11.34 39.59 -4.66
CA ASN A 185 -11.64 39.67 -6.09
C ASN A 185 -12.80 38.72 -6.44
N PRO A 186 -13.95 39.23 -6.93
CA PRO A 186 -15.10 38.38 -7.31
C PRO A 186 -14.83 37.44 -8.49
N GLU A 187 -13.77 37.73 -9.24
CA GLU A 187 -13.33 36.98 -10.42
C GLU A 187 -12.46 35.76 -10.06
N ASP A 188 -11.83 35.75 -8.87
CA ASP A 188 -11.01 34.65 -8.36
C ASP A 188 -11.89 33.51 -7.81
N LYS A 189 -12.71 32.92 -8.69
CA LYS A 189 -13.60 31.81 -8.34
C LYS A 189 -12.81 30.51 -8.24
N VAL A 190 -12.89 29.87 -7.07
CA VAL A 190 -12.30 28.56 -6.84
C VAL A 190 -12.92 27.53 -7.78
N SER A 191 -12.09 26.67 -8.38
CA SER A 191 -12.57 25.58 -9.23
C SER A 191 -13.53 24.65 -8.49
N LYS A 192 -14.60 24.21 -9.17
CA LYS A 192 -15.58 23.26 -8.62
C LYS A 192 -14.94 21.97 -8.12
N MET A 193 -13.85 21.51 -8.76
CA MET A 193 -13.10 20.33 -8.32
C MET A 193 -12.38 20.56 -6.98
N ALA A 194 -11.86 21.77 -6.74
CA ALA A 194 -11.25 22.11 -5.45
C ALA A 194 -12.30 22.17 -4.33
N VAL A 195 -13.49 22.72 -4.62
CA VAL A 195 -14.62 22.68 -3.67
C VAL A 195 -15.03 21.25 -3.36
N ALA A 196 -15.14 20.38 -4.37
CA ALA A 196 -15.48 18.98 -4.17
C ALA A 196 -14.47 18.25 -3.26
N ARG A 197 -13.16 18.50 -3.42
CA ARG A 197 -12.11 17.95 -2.54
C ARG A 197 -12.32 18.35 -1.07
N VAL A 198 -12.68 19.60 -0.81
CA VAL A 198 -12.96 20.09 0.55
C VAL A 198 -14.22 19.44 1.13
N VAL A 199 -15.28 19.32 0.34
CA VAL A 199 -16.52 18.66 0.77
C VAL A 199 -16.28 17.19 1.12
N GLU A 200 -15.49 16.49 0.31
CA GLU A 200 -15.09 15.11 0.59
C GLU A 200 -14.30 14.99 1.90
N ASP A 201 -13.35 15.90 2.15
CA ASP A 201 -12.59 15.90 3.39
C ASP A 201 -13.47 16.21 4.61
N LEU A 202 -14.41 17.16 4.51
CA LEU A 202 -15.39 17.44 5.56
C LEU A 202 -16.26 16.21 5.86
N ALA A 203 -16.69 15.47 4.83
CA ALA A 203 -17.42 14.23 5.00
C ALA A 203 -16.57 13.18 5.75
N LYS A 204 -15.30 12.99 5.36
CA LYS A 204 -14.35 12.10 6.05
C LYS A 204 -14.15 12.50 7.52
N GLN A 205 -13.99 13.80 7.80
CA GLN A 205 -13.87 14.32 9.16
C GLN A 205 -15.14 14.04 9.98
N SER A 206 -16.33 14.17 9.38
CA SER A 206 -17.60 13.86 10.03
C SER A 206 -17.72 12.36 10.39
N GLU A 207 -17.30 11.46 9.50
CA GLU A 207 -17.30 10.03 9.77
C GLU A 207 -16.32 9.65 10.87
N ARG A 208 -15.12 10.23 10.86
CA ARG A 208 -14.12 10.04 11.93
C ARG A 208 -14.69 10.46 13.29
N ARG A 209 -15.40 11.59 13.35
CA ARG A 209 -16.06 12.05 14.58
C ARG A 209 -17.13 11.07 15.06
N LYS A 210 -17.97 10.54 14.15
CA LYS A 210 -18.97 9.51 14.49
C LYS A 210 -18.31 8.23 15.05
N LYS A 211 -17.20 7.79 14.44
CA LYS A 211 -16.45 6.60 14.86
C LYS A 211 -15.65 6.79 16.16
N ALA A 212 -15.42 8.03 16.61
CA ALA A 212 -14.68 8.31 17.84
C ALA A 212 -15.48 7.91 19.10
N SER A 213 -16.79 8.12 19.10
CA SER A 213 -17.68 7.62 20.15
C SER A 213 -18.09 6.17 19.83
N ARG A 214 -17.15 5.22 20.00
CA ARG A 214 -17.49 3.81 19.89
C ARG A 214 -18.38 3.41 21.07
N ARG A 215 -19.63 3.02 20.79
CA ARG A 215 -20.45 2.30 21.77
C ARG A 215 -19.72 1.00 22.08
N ARG A 216 -19.46 0.73 23.37
CA ARG A 216 -19.08 -0.62 23.78
C ARG A 216 -20.31 -1.49 23.55
N GLU A 217 -20.11 -2.61 22.86
CA GLU A 217 -21.16 -3.59 22.60
C GLU A 217 -21.77 -4.05 23.92
N PHE A 218 -23.07 -4.36 23.91
CA PHE A 218 -23.74 -4.93 25.07
C PHE A 218 -23.27 -6.37 25.22
N ASN A 219 -22.69 -6.71 26.37
CA ASN A 219 -22.36 -8.08 26.70
C ASN A 219 -23.61 -8.72 27.33
N GLU A 220 -24.12 -9.79 26.73
CA GLU A 220 -25.32 -10.48 27.23
C GLU A 220 -25.06 -11.23 28.54
N ASP A 221 -23.80 -11.54 28.83
CA ASP A 221 -23.37 -12.24 30.05
C ASP A 221 -23.18 -11.30 31.26
N ASP A 222 -23.27 -9.97 31.07
CA ASP A 222 -23.10 -9.02 32.18
C ASP A 222 -24.39 -8.91 33.02
N ASP A 223 -24.27 -8.92 34.35
CA ASP A 223 -25.40 -8.74 35.26
C ASP A 223 -26.18 -7.43 34.99
N VAL A 224 -27.47 -7.58 34.71
CA VAL A 224 -28.35 -6.46 34.36
C VAL A 224 -28.77 -5.72 35.63
N THR A 225 -28.04 -4.65 35.97
CA THR A 225 -28.33 -3.77 37.12
C THR A 225 -29.34 -2.65 36.83
N TYR A 226 -29.99 -2.64 35.66
CA TYR A 226 -30.81 -1.52 35.20
C TYR A 226 -32.15 -1.96 34.60
N ILE A 227 -33.17 -1.11 34.74
CA ILE A 227 -34.53 -1.35 34.21
C ILE A 227 -34.73 -0.66 32.85
N ASN A 228 -34.08 0.49 32.60
CA ASN A 228 -34.18 1.24 31.35
C ASN A 228 -32.81 1.72 30.84
N GLU A 229 -32.71 2.14 29.57
CA GLU A 229 -31.44 2.57 28.94
C GLU A 229 -30.85 3.81 29.64
N ARG A 230 -31.70 4.75 30.09
CA ARG A 230 -31.26 5.94 30.83
C ARG A 230 -30.62 5.57 32.17
N ASN A 231 -31.19 4.59 32.87
CA ASN A 231 -30.68 4.03 34.12
C ASN A 231 -29.39 3.26 33.87
N MET A 232 -29.28 2.50 32.78
CA MET A 232 -28.01 1.88 32.37
C MET A 232 -26.89 2.92 32.24
N HIS A 233 -27.16 4.05 31.57
CA HIS A 233 -26.18 5.13 31.43
C HIS A 233 -25.85 5.81 32.76
N PHE A 234 -26.84 5.95 33.64
CA PHE A 234 -26.63 6.48 34.98
C PHE A 234 -25.77 5.54 35.83
N ASN A 235 -26.11 4.25 35.90
CA ASN A 235 -25.32 3.23 36.59
C ASN A 235 -23.90 3.15 36.03
N LYS A 236 -23.71 3.21 34.71
CA LYS A 236 -22.38 3.30 34.07
C LYS A 236 -21.62 4.57 34.47
N LYS A 237 -22.29 5.70 34.73
CA LYS A 237 -21.65 6.93 35.21
C LYS A 237 -21.23 6.80 36.68
N VAL A 238 -22.12 6.26 37.52
CA VAL A 238 -21.86 5.99 38.94
C VAL A 238 -20.69 5.00 39.06
N ALA A 239 -20.71 3.91 38.30
CA ALA A 239 -19.67 2.90 38.32
C ALA A 239 -18.27 3.48 38.04
N ARG A 240 -18.14 4.37 37.05
CA ARG A 240 -16.86 5.03 36.76
C ARG A 240 -16.29 5.85 37.92
N ALA A 241 -17.15 6.42 38.77
CA ALA A 241 -16.73 7.27 39.88
C ALA A 241 -16.53 6.46 41.18
N TYR A 242 -17.41 5.49 41.45
CA TYR A 242 -17.52 4.85 42.76
C TYR A 242 -17.01 3.40 42.80
N ASP A 243 -16.92 2.67 41.68
CA ASP A 243 -16.49 1.26 41.70
C ASP A 243 -15.10 1.06 42.32
N LYS A 244 -14.23 2.07 42.19
CA LYS A 244 -12.91 2.07 42.82
C LYS A 244 -12.99 1.95 44.36
N TYR A 245 -14.05 2.46 44.96
CA TYR A 245 -14.26 2.50 46.41
C TYR A 245 -15.26 1.45 46.90
N THR A 246 -16.18 1.01 46.05
CA THR A 246 -17.26 0.07 46.43
C THR A 246 -16.99 -1.38 45.99
N GLY A 247 -15.79 -1.69 45.50
CA GLY A 247 -15.43 -3.03 45.04
C GLY A 247 -15.53 -4.10 46.14
N GLU A 248 -15.11 -3.78 47.37
CA GLU A 248 -15.22 -4.69 48.51
C GLU A 248 -16.67 -4.96 48.89
N ILE A 249 -17.49 -3.90 48.92
CA ILE A 249 -18.94 -3.99 49.20
C ILE A 249 -19.62 -4.87 48.15
N ARG A 250 -19.32 -4.67 46.86
CA ARG A 250 -19.84 -5.49 45.76
C ARG A 250 -19.42 -6.96 45.92
N GLY A 251 -18.15 -7.22 46.18
CA GLY A 251 -17.64 -8.57 46.41
C GLY A 251 -18.26 -9.26 47.63
N ASN A 252 -18.59 -8.51 48.69
CA ASN A 252 -19.32 -9.05 49.85
C ASN A 252 -20.75 -9.44 49.50
N PHE A 253 -21.44 -8.67 48.64
CA PHE A 253 -22.76 -9.05 48.12
C PHE A 253 -22.69 -10.33 47.27
N GLU A 254 -21.69 -10.43 46.38
CA GLU A 254 -21.47 -11.62 45.54
C GLU A 254 -21.10 -12.87 46.38
N ARG A 255 -20.41 -12.68 47.51
CA ARG A 255 -20.06 -13.74 48.47
C ARG A 255 -21.15 -14.07 49.49
N GLY A 256 -22.32 -13.43 49.43
CA GLY A 256 -23.43 -13.74 50.33
C GLY A 256 -23.37 -13.05 51.70
N THR A 257 -22.96 -11.78 51.75
CA THR A 257 -23.02 -10.90 52.95
C THR A 257 -22.28 -11.40 54.19
N ALA A 258 -21.26 -12.24 54.03
CA ALA A 258 -20.30 -12.52 55.10
C ALA A 258 -19.36 -11.31 55.25
N LEU A 259 -19.40 -10.66 56.43
CA LEU A 259 -18.44 -9.65 56.86
C LEU A 259 -17.10 -10.29 57.19
#